data_AF-A0A1Q9PH56-F1
#
_entry.id   AF-A0A1Q9PH56-F1
#
_cell.length_a   1.000
_cell.length_b   1.000
_cell.length_c   1.000
_cell.angle_alpha   90.00
_cell.angle_beta   90.00
_cell.angle_gamma   90.00
#
_symmetry.space_group_name_H-M   'P 1'
#
loop_
_entity.id
_entity.type
_entity.pdbx_description
1 polymer ?
#
loop_
_entity_poly.entity_id
_entity_poly.type
_entity_poly.pdbx_seq_one_letter_code
_entity_poly.pdbx_strand_id
1 'polypeptide(L)' 'MDRITFLFLASILAGFALLNLPLTGFFAPFNPVVDLIGILAILIFSLFIIYYGLKALVGKK' A
#
# COMPACT_ATOMS: atom_id res chain seq x y z
N MET A 1 3.72 -19.59 5.99
CA MET A 1 2.85 -18.47 5.59
C MET A 1 3.35 -17.24 6.30
N ASP A 2 4.26 -16.52 5.65
CA ASP A 2 5.06 -15.49 6.28
C ASP A 2 4.18 -14.27 6.61
N ARG A 3 4.07 -13.97 7.91
CA ARG A 3 3.34 -12.83 8.49
C ARG A 3 3.62 -11.51 7.76
N ILE A 4 4.80 -11.40 7.16
CA ILE A 4 5.28 -10.25 6.42
C ILE A 4 4.51 -10.04 5.11
N THR A 5 4.17 -11.09 4.36
CA THR A 5 3.40 -10.98 3.11
C THR A 5 1.97 -10.47 3.37
N PHE A 6 1.33 -10.95 4.44
CA PHE A 6 0.03 -10.44 4.88
C PHE A 6 0.11 -8.99 5.35
N LEU A 7 1.21 -8.61 6.02
CA LEU A 7 1.41 -7.23 6.44
C LEU A 7 1.50 -6.28 5.23
N PHE A 8 2.27 -6.64 4.20
CA PHE A 8 2.36 -5.86 2.97
C PHE A 8 1.03 -5.79 2.22
N LEU A 9 0.28 -6.90 2.16
CA LEU A 9 -1.06 -6.92 1.57
C LEU A 9 -2.03 -6.00 2.34
N ALA A 10 -2.00 -6.05 3.67
CA ALA A 10 -2.81 -5.19 4.52
C ALA A 10 -2.43 -3.71 4.35
N SER A 11 -1.14 -3.40 4.16
CA SER A 11 -0.68 -2.05 3.86
C SER A 11 -1.18 -1.53 2.51
N ILE A 12 -1.24 -2.39 1.47
CA ILE A 12 -1.85 -2.02 0.18
C ILE A 12 -3.34 -1.74 0.34
N LEU A 13 -4.06 -2.62 1.05
CA LEU A 13 -5.49 -2.43 1.34
C LEU A 13 -5.75 -1.14 2.14
N ALA A 14 -4.90 -0.84 3.13
CA ALA A 14 -4.97 0.41 3.88
C ALA A 14 -4.71 1.64 3.00
N GLY A 15 -3.77 1.55 2.04
CA GLY A 15 -3.52 2.61 1.06
C GLY A 15 -4.76 2.89 0.20
N PHE A 16 -5.44 1.85 -0.29
CA PHE A 16 -6.70 2.02 -1.02
C PHE A 16 -7.83 2.58 -0.15
N ALA A 17 -7.91 2.17 1.12
CA ALA A 17 -8.87 2.73 2.06
C ALA A 17 -8.63 4.22 2.33
N LEU A 18 -7.36 4.64 2.34
CA LEU A 18 -6.97 6.03 2.50
C LEU A 18 -7.40 6.90 1.31
N LEU A 19 -7.26 6.38 0.09
CA LEU A 19 -7.74 7.05 -1.14
C LEU A 19 -9.27 7.18 -1.23
N ASN A 20 -10.00 6.26 -0.59
CA ASN A 20 -11.46 6.27 -0.59
C ASN A 20 -12.04 7.04 0.61
N LEU A 21 -11.22 7.69 1.42
CA LEU A 21 -11.68 8.40 2.61
C LEU A 21 -12.26 9.76 2.21
N PRO A 22 -13.58 10.01 2.41
CA PRO A 22 -14.16 11.30 2.11
C PRO A 22 -13.66 12.35 3.10
N LEU A 23 -12.64 13.12 2.70
CA LEU A 23 -12.09 14.23 3.48
C LEU A 23 -12.94 15.48 3.28
N THR A 24 -14.07 15.55 3.99
CA THR A 24 -14.99 16.69 3.94
C THR A 24 -14.74 17.68 5.08
N GLY A 25 -15.09 18.96 4.88
CA GLY A 25 -14.98 20.01 5.91
C GLY A 25 -13.55 20.53 6.10
N PHE A 26 -13.09 20.63 7.35
CA PHE A 26 -11.77 21.20 7.71
C PHE A 26 -10.57 20.45 7.10
N PHE A 27 -10.76 19.19 6.67
CA PHE A 27 -9.73 18.35 6.06
C PHE A 27 -9.70 18.39 4.52
N ALA A 28 -10.62 19.11 3.87
CA ALA A 28 -10.66 19.24 2.42
C ALA A 28 -9.34 19.70 1.75
N PRO A 29 -8.56 20.65 2.29
CA PRO A 29 -7.29 21.03 1.68
C PRO A 29 -6.18 19.98 1.81
N PHE A 30 -6.34 18.98 2.69
CA PHE A 30 -5.38 17.87 2.83
C PHE A 30 -5.64 16.74 1.85
N ASN A 31 -6.77 16.74 1.16
CA ASN A 31 -7.15 15.73 0.18
C ASN A 31 -6.03 15.37 -0.81
N PRO A 32 -5.38 16.33 -1.51
CA PRO A 32 -4.28 16.01 -2.42
C PRO A 32 -3.05 15.38 -1.74
N VAL A 33 -2.81 15.70 -0.47
CA VAL A 33 -1.68 15.12 0.31
C VAL A 33 -2.00 13.70 0.71
N VAL A 34 -3.22 13.43 1.17
CA VAL A 34 -3.67 12.10 1.56
C VAL A 34 -3.72 11.17 0.35
N ASP A 35 -4.18 11.67 -0.80
CA ASP A 35 -4.14 10.93 -2.06
C ASP A 35 -2.70 10.58 -2.48
N LEU A 36 -1.79 11.54 -2.39
CA LEU A 36 -0.38 11.31 -2.70
C LEU A 36 0.22 10.21 -1.80
N ILE A 37 -0.07 10.25 -0.49
CA ILE A 37 0.42 9.25 0.47
C ILE A 37 -0.19 7.88 0.18
N GLY A 38 -1.49 7.81 -0.13
CA GLY A 38 -2.18 6.56 -0.47
C GLY A 38 -1.58 5.90 -1.72
N ILE A 39 -1.36 6.69 -2.78
CA ILE A 39 -0.73 6.22 -4.01
C ILE A 39 0.70 5.74 -3.75
N LEU A 40 1.51 6.52 -3.02
CA LEU A 40 2.89 6.16 -2.69
C LEU A 40 2.94 4.87 -1.86
N ALA A 41 2.06 4.72 -0.87
CA ALA A 41 1.97 3.51 -0.07
C ALA A 41 1.66 2.29 -0.96
N ILE A 42 0.64 2.37 -1.82
CA ILE A 42 0.29 1.27 -2.73
C ILE A 42 1.47 0.93 -3.65
N LEU A 43 2.12 1.94 -4.26
CA LEU A 43 3.23 1.73 -5.18
C LEU A 43 4.42 1.05 -4.52
N ILE A 44 4.86 1.56 -3.36
CA ILE A 44 6.03 1.04 -2.65
C ILE A 44 5.77 -0.37 -2.14
N PHE A 45 4.63 -0.61 -1.50
CA PHE A 45 4.29 -1.92 -0.97
C PHE A 45 4.04 -2.94 -2.08
N SER A 46 3.39 -2.54 -3.18
CA SER A 46 3.19 -3.40 -4.35
C SER A 46 4.53 -3.82 -4.96
N LEU A 47 5.46 -2.87 -5.13
CA LEU A 47 6.79 -3.15 -5.64
C LEU A 47 7.56 -4.11 -4.72
N PHE A 48 7.44 -3.94 -3.41
CA PHE A 48 7.99 -4.85 -2.41
C PHE A 48 7.42 -6.27 -2.53
N ILE A 49 6.09 -6.43 -2.62
CA ILE A 49 5.47 -7.75 -2.79
C ILE A 49 5.92 -8.41 -4.09
N ILE A 50 5.97 -7.67 -5.19
CA ILE A 50 6.44 -8.20 -6.47
C ILE A 50 7.90 -8.65 -6.35
N TYR A 51 8.77 -7.85 -5.73
CA TYR A 51 10.16 -8.22 -5.51
C TYR A 51 10.31 -9.47 -4.63
N TYR A 52 9.59 -9.55 -3.50
CA TYR A 52 9.60 -10.72 -2.64
C TYR A 52 9.01 -11.95 -3.34
N GLY A 53 7.96 -11.78 -4.14
CA GLY A 53 7.36 -12.84 -4.96
C GLY A 53 8.33 -13.37 -6.00
N LEU A 54 8.99 -12.48 -6.75
CA LEU A 54 10.04 -12.85 -7.70
C LEU A 54 11.21 -13.55 -7.01
N LYS A 55 11.65 -13.05 -5.84
CA LYS A 55 12.71 -13.69 -5.06
C LYS A 55 12.29 -15.07 -4.55
N ALA A 56 11.03 -15.28 -4.18
CA ALA A 56 10.51 -16.60 -3.79
C ALA A 56 10.34 -17.55 -4.99
N LEU A 57 10.05 -17.02 -6.19
CA LEU A 57 9.96 -17.79 -7.43
C LEU A 57 11.35 -18.21 -7.95
N VAL A 58 12.32 -17.28 -7.89
CA VAL A 58 13.69 -17.48 -8.40
C VAL A 58 14.58 -18.16 -7.35
N GLY A 59 14.41 -17.81 -6.09
CA GLY A 59 15.01 -18.47 -4.94
C GLY A 59 14.20 -19.69 -4.57
N LYS A 60 14.57 -20.83 -5.13
CA LYS A 60 14.04 -22.13 -4.72
C LYS A 60 14.33 -22.35 -3.22
N LYS A 61 13.30 -22.14 -2.39
CA LYS A 61 13.23 -22.15 -0.91
C LYS A 61 13.61 -20.85 -0.21
#